data_AF-A0AAD4QVW9-F1
#
_entry.id   AF-A0AAD4QVW9-F1
#
_cell.length_a   1.000
_cell.length_b   1.000
_cell.length_c   1.000
_cell.angle_alpha   90.00
_cell.angle_beta   90.00
_cell.angle_gamma   90.00
#
_symmetry.space_group_name_H-M   'P 1'
#
loop_
_entity.id
_entity.type
_entity.pdbx_description
1 polymer ?
#
loop_
_entity_poly.entity_id
_entity_poly.type
_entity_poly.pdbx_seq_one_letter_code
_entity_poly.pdbx_strand_id
1 'polypeptide(L)'
;MVPIPEVDRGRAEFPNVKGIVMEVTSEGMHKIGTEHGVLNNLYAANCVTPCREAFLSVENVPDKTVSLRTAANSSAMGTGQGRFKCGCKQKCNSTRCKCFKSNLKCNSKCHSSMPCDNKHD
;
A
#
# COMPACT_ATOMS: atom_id res chain seq x y z
N MET A 1 13.24 -8.02 -0.91
CA MET A 1 11.81 -7.87 -0.62
C MET A 1 11.67 -6.92 0.56
N VAL A 2 10.77 -5.94 0.44
CA VAL A 2 10.51 -4.93 1.46
C VAL A 2 9.15 -5.21 2.11
N PRO A 3 9.05 -5.41 3.43
CA PRO A 3 7.78 -5.68 4.09
C PRO A 3 6.86 -4.46 4.09
N ILE A 4 5.57 -4.69 3.84
CA ILE A 4 4.54 -3.65 3.86
C ILE A 4 3.91 -3.60 5.26
N PRO A 5 3.82 -2.42 5.90
CA PRO A 5 3.11 -2.26 7.16
C PRO A 5 1.67 -2.75 7.07
N GLU A 6 1.14 -3.36 8.14
CA GLU A 6 -0.22 -3.90 8.12
C GLU A 6 -1.31 -2.85 7.85
N VAL A 7 -1.06 -1.59 8.25
CA VAL A 7 -1.94 -0.45 7.97
C VAL A 7 -2.06 -0.15 6.47
N ASP A 8 -1.02 -0.47 5.71
CA ASP A 8 -0.90 -0.23 4.28
C ASP A 8 -1.27 -1.45 3.43
N ARG A 9 -1.62 -2.58 4.07
CA ARG A 9 -1.87 -3.86 3.41
C ARG A 9 -3.37 -4.15 3.33
N GLY A 10 -3.90 -4.30 2.12
CA GLY A 10 -5.21 -4.89 1.89
C GLY A 10 -5.27 -6.38 2.25
N ARG A 11 -6.45 -6.93 2.57
CA ARG A 11 -6.60 -8.33 3.04
C ARG A 11 -6.09 -9.38 2.03
N ALA A 12 -6.13 -9.06 0.75
CA ALA A 12 -5.73 -9.93 -0.36
C ALA A 12 -4.42 -9.48 -1.02
N GLU A 13 -3.66 -8.58 -0.38
CA GLU A 13 -2.45 -8.01 -0.98
C GLU A 13 -1.19 -8.70 -0.46
N PHE A 14 -0.17 -8.72 -1.32
CA PHE A 14 1.11 -9.32 -0.98
C PHE A 14 1.72 -8.63 0.25
N PRO A 15 2.32 -9.38 1.17
CA PRO A 15 2.91 -8.80 2.39
C PRO A 15 4.19 -8.01 2.12
N ASN A 16 4.77 -8.14 0.93
CA ASN A 16 6.06 -7.53 0.59
C ASN A 16 6.03 -6.96 -0.83
N VAL A 17 6.77 -5.87 -1.03
CA VAL A 17 7.14 -5.35 -2.35
C VAL A 17 8.42 -6.06 -2.82
N LYS A 18 8.40 -6.58 -4.04
CA LYS A 18 9.60 -7.11 -4.72
C LYS A 18 10.35 -5.93 -5.35
N GLY A 19 11.66 -5.86 -5.12
CA GLY A 19 12.53 -4.81 -5.68
C GLY A 19 13.98 -5.30 -5.80
N ILE A 20 14.74 -4.65 -6.68
CA ILE A 20 16.18 -4.88 -6.90
C ILE A 20 16.97 -3.79 -6.19
N VAL A 21 18.13 -4.15 -5.63
CA VAL A 21 19.05 -3.16 -5.05
C VAL A 21 19.76 -2.45 -6.20
N MET A 22 19.59 -1.14 -6.29
CA MET A 22 20.25 -0.31 -7.31
C MET A 22 21.57 0.25 -6.81
N GLU A 23 21.62 0.65 -5.54
CA GLU A 23 22.77 1.31 -4.94
C GLU A 23 22.86 0.97 -3.46
N VAL A 24 24.08 0.91 -2.93
CA VAL A 24 24.36 0.79 -1.50
C VAL A 24 25.17 2.01 -1.08
N THR A 25 24.66 2.77 -0.11
CA THR A 25 25.36 3.94 0.42
C THR A 25 26.55 3.52 1.28
N SER A 26 27.48 4.44 1.55
CA SER A 26 28.62 4.22 2.45
C SER A 26 28.21 3.82 3.87
N GLU A 27 26.99 4.17 4.29
CA GLU A 27 26.39 3.82 5.58
C GLU A 27 25.71 2.44 5.57
N GLY A 28 25.81 1.69 4.47
CA GLY A 28 25.21 0.36 4.33
C GLY A 28 23.70 0.37 4.09
N MET A 29 23.12 1.49 3.68
CA MET A 29 21.71 1.57 3.32
C MET A 29 21.50 1.26 1.85
N HIS A 30 20.38 0.64 1.52
CA HIS A 30 20.08 0.14 0.18
C HIS A 30 19.00 0.99 -0.48
N LYS A 31 19.29 1.45 -1.71
CA LYS A 31 18.32 2.07 -2.60
C LYS A 31 17.65 0.97 -3.43
N ILE A 32 16.32 0.92 -3.40
CA ILE A 32 15.56 -0.20 -3.98
C ILE A 32 14.74 0.30 -5.16
N GLY A 33 14.96 -0.32 -6.31
CA GLY A 33 14.17 -0.16 -7.52
C GLY A 33 13.06 -1.20 -7.59
N THR A 34 11.88 -0.81 -8.03
CA THR A 34 10.72 -1.68 -8.27
C THR A 34 10.27 -1.54 -9.72
N GLU A 35 9.41 -2.44 -10.21
CA GLU A 35 8.80 -2.32 -11.54
C GLU A 35 8.02 -1.00 -11.72
N HIS A 36 7.63 -0.37 -10.61
CA HIS A 36 6.90 0.88 -10.57
C HIS A 36 7.79 2.09 -10.24
N GLY A 37 9.11 1.92 -10.20
CA GLY A 37 10.06 3.01 -9.95
C GLY A 37 10.87 2.82 -8.67
N VAL A 38 11.64 3.83 -8.32
CA VAL A 38 12.60 3.81 -7.22
C VAL A 38 11.92 4.20 -5.92
N LEU A 39 12.11 3.41 -4.86
CA LEU A 39 11.58 3.73 -3.54
C LEU A 39 12.24 5.00 -3.00
N ASN A 40 11.41 5.89 -2.45
CA ASN A 40 11.86 7.17 -1.89
C ASN A 40 12.72 7.04 -0.62
N ASN A 41 12.59 5.91 0.09
CA ASN A 41 13.33 5.63 1.31
C ASN A 41 14.51 4.70 1.04
N LEU A 42 15.56 4.85 1.84
CA LEU A 42 16.65 3.89 1.92
C LEU A 42 16.34 2.84 2.99
N TYR A 43 16.83 1.62 2.78
CA TYR A 43 16.54 0.48 3.64
C TYR A 43 17.81 -0.14 4.18
N ALA A 44 17.88 -0.35 5.49
CA ALA A 44 18.93 -1.15 6.08
C ALA A 44 18.76 -2.64 5.71
N ALA A 45 19.86 -3.39 5.72
CA ALA A 45 19.88 -4.81 5.38
C ALA A 45 18.89 -5.65 6.23
N ASN A 46 18.71 -5.29 7.50
CA ASN A 46 17.77 -5.98 8.40
C ASN A 46 16.29 -5.65 8.13
N CYS A 47 16.01 -4.58 7.38
CA CYS A 47 14.64 -4.20 6.99
C CYS A 47 14.18 -4.90 5.70
N VAL A 48 15.05 -5.67 5.04
CA VAL A 48 14.75 -6.35 3.78
C VAL A 48 15.12 -7.81 3.83
N THR A 49 14.44 -8.61 3.02
CA THR A 49 14.72 -10.05 2.89
C THR A 49 15.16 -10.39 1.47
N PRO A 50 16.17 -11.27 1.29
CA PRO A 50 16.63 -11.66 -0.04
C PRO A 50 15.51 -12.38 -0.81
N CYS A 51 15.37 -12.06 -2.09
CA CYS A 51 14.48 -12.78 -3.00
C CYS A 51 15.32 -13.78 -3.80
N ARG A 52 14.89 -15.05 -3.85
CA ARG A 52 15.61 -16.10 -4.59
C ARG A 52 15.34 -16.05 -6.11
N GLU A 53 14.28 -15.35 -6.50
CA GLU A 53 13.85 -15.23 -7.89
C GLU A 53 14.38 -13.93 -8.50
N ALA A 54 14.99 -14.02 -9.68
CA ALA A 54 15.28 -12.85 -10.49
C ALA A 54 14.01 -12.45 -11.26
N PHE A 55 13.34 -11.39 -10.81
CA PHE A 55 12.07 -10.92 -11.38
C PHE A 55 12.18 -9.55 -12.07
N LEU A 56 13.29 -8.83 -11.89
CA LEU A 56 13.51 -7.49 -12.45
C LEU A 56 15.02 -7.23 -12.63
N SER A 57 15.38 -6.54 -13.70
CA SER A 57 16.74 -6.04 -13.95
C SER A 57 16.81 -4.55 -13.66
N VAL A 58 18.00 -4.04 -13.30
CA VAL A 58 18.20 -2.62 -12.94
C VAL A 58 17.79 -1.68 -14.08
N GLU A 59 18.05 -2.07 -15.33
CA GLU A 59 17.69 -1.33 -16.55
C GLU A 59 16.17 -1.17 -16.76
N ASN A 60 15.38 -2.11 -16.21
CA ASN A 60 13.93 -2.12 -16.35
C ASN A 60 13.22 -1.32 -15.23
N VAL A 61 13.98 -0.68 -14.33
CA VAL A 61 13.42 0.16 -13.27
C VAL A 61 13.10 1.54 -13.85
N PRO A 62 11.83 2.01 -13.81
CA PRO A 62 11.49 3.36 -14.24
C PRO A 62 12.20 4.43 -13.41
N ASP A 63 12.72 5.48 -14.04
CA ASP A 63 13.32 6.63 -13.35
C ASP A 63 12.24 7.58 -12.79
N LYS A 64 11.45 7.05 -11.85
CA LYS A 64 10.46 7.82 -11.09
C LYS A 64 10.51 7.41 -9.64
N THR A 65 10.37 8.39 -8.75
CA THR A 65 10.34 8.12 -7.30
C THR A 65 8.93 7.74 -6.86
N VAL A 66 8.80 6.64 -6.12
CA VAL A 66 7.52 6.17 -5.57
C VAL A 66 7.63 5.85 -4.09
N SER A 67 6.53 6.00 -3.37
CA SER A 67 6.45 5.56 -1.98
C SER A 67 6.27 4.04 -1.90
N LEU A 68 6.65 3.43 -0.77
CA LEU A 68 6.41 2.00 -0.53
C LEU A 68 4.92 1.63 -0.67
N ARG A 69 4.03 2.49 -0.15
CA ARG A 69 2.57 2.31 -0.26
C ARG A 69 2.11 2.35 -1.71
N THR A 70 2.65 3.29 -2.51
CA THR A 70 2.33 3.40 -3.93
C THR A 70 2.78 2.15 -4.68
N ALA A 71 4.02 1.70 -4.46
CA ALA A 71 4.55 0.49 -5.09
C ALA A 71 3.75 -0.76 -4.70
N ALA A 72 3.34 -0.88 -3.43
CA ALA A 72 2.48 -1.95 -2.95
C ALA A 72 1.09 -1.95 -3.62
N ASN A 73 0.44 -0.79 -3.70
CA ASN A 73 -0.86 -0.66 -4.32
C ASN A 73 -0.83 -0.87 -5.84
N SER A 74 0.25 -0.48 -6.52
CA SER A 74 0.41 -0.68 -7.97
C SER A 74 0.61 -2.15 -8.36
N SER A 75 1.18 -2.95 -7.45
CA SER A 75 1.40 -4.39 -7.64
C SER A 75 0.25 -5.25 -7.10
N ALA A 76 -0.75 -4.63 -6.47
CA ALA A 76 -1.89 -5.33 -5.93
C ALA A 76 -2.90 -5.69 -7.02
N MET A 77 -3.37 -6.95 -7.01
CA MET A 77 -4.53 -7.39 -7.79
C MET A 77 -5.87 -6.93 -7.17
N GLY A 78 -5.83 -6.39 -5.95
CA GLY A 78 -6.98 -5.83 -5.24
C GLY A 78 -7.11 -4.32 -5.41
N THR A 79 -8.20 -3.73 -4.92
CA THR A 79 -8.46 -2.29 -5.08
C THR A 79 -7.61 -1.38 -4.17
N GLY A 80 -6.52 -1.85 -3.55
CA GLY A 80 -5.72 -1.06 -2.59
C GLY A 80 -6.50 -0.60 -1.36
N GLN A 81 -7.67 -1.19 -1.09
CA GLN A 81 -8.54 -0.77 0.02
C GLN A 81 -8.03 -1.40 1.32
N GLY A 82 -6.96 -0.81 1.87
CA GLY A 82 -6.67 -0.90 3.30
C GLY A 82 -7.95 -0.56 4.11
N ARG A 83 -8.04 -1.06 5.35
CA ARG A 83 -9.24 -0.98 6.23
C ARG A 83 -9.92 0.40 6.18
N PHE A 84 -10.88 0.56 5.27
CA PHE A 84 -11.57 1.82 5.07
C PHE A 84 -12.72 1.90 6.08
N LYS A 85 -12.52 2.68 7.15
CA LYS A 85 -13.57 3.00 8.14
C LYS A 85 -13.80 4.50 8.21
N CYS A 86 -15.06 4.94 8.24
CA CYS A 86 -15.37 6.30 8.63
C CYS A 86 -15.47 6.41 10.17
N GLY A 87 -15.29 7.63 10.70
CA GLY A 87 -15.50 7.94 12.12
C GLY A 87 -16.90 8.49 12.41
N CYS A 88 -17.84 8.30 11.48
CA CYS A 88 -19.19 8.83 11.59
C CYS A 88 -20.04 7.97 12.54
N LYS A 89 -21.10 8.53 13.11
CA LYS A 89 -22.03 7.75 13.94
C LYS A 89 -23.01 6.94 13.09
N GLN A 90 -23.78 7.59 12.20
CA GLN A 90 -24.79 6.93 11.34
C GLN A 90 -25.09 7.69 10.01
N LYS A 91 -25.11 9.03 10.01
CA LYS A 91 -25.46 9.85 8.84
C LYS A 91 -24.29 10.05 7.87
N CYS A 92 -24.06 9.08 6.99
CA CYS A 92 -22.94 9.09 6.03
C CYS A 92 -23.34 9.58 4.64
N ASN A 93 -24.15 10.64 4.56
CA ASN A 93 -24.72 11.17 3.31
C ASN A 93 -24.03 12.44 2.79
N SER A 94 -22.90 12.83 3.38
CA SER A 94 -22.19 14.05 3.00
C SER A 94 -20.69 13.80 2.89
N THR A 95 -19.99 14.73 2.25
CA THR A 95 -18.52 14.72 2.10
C THR A 95 -17.75 14.79 3.43
N ARG A 96 -18.44 15.00 4.57
CA ARG A 96 -17.88 14.81 5.92
C ARG A 96 -17.57 13.35 6.22
N CYS A 97 -18.30 12.42 5.62
CA CYS A 97 -18.00 11.01 5.70
C CYS A 97 -16.88 10.67 4.72
N LYS A 98 -15.81 10.04 5.22
CA LYS A 98 -14.71 9.56 4.37
C LYS A 98 -15.21 8.59 3.30
N CYS A 99 -16.13 7.68 3.64
CA CYS A 99 -16.66 6.70 2.69
C CYS A 99 -17.38 7.41 1.54
N PHE A 100 -18.30 8.30 1.88
CA PHE A 100 -19.04 9.07 0.90
C PHE A 100 -18.13 9.95 0.03
N LYS A 101 -17.15 10.63 0.62
CA LYS A 101 -16.17 11.46 -0.10
C LYS A 101 -15.34 10.66 -1.09
N SER A 102 -14.99 9.43 -0.74
CA SER A 102 -14.24 8.50 -1.61
C SER A 102 -15.14 7.71 -2.56
N ASN A 103 -16.43 8.05 -2.65
CA ASN A 103 -17.43 7.35 -3.46
C ASN A 103 -17.58 5.86 -3.11
N LEU A 104 -17.43 5.52 -1.83
CA LEU A 104 -17.53 4.17 -1.28
C LEU A 104 -18.75 4.04 -0.35
N LYS A 105 -19.36 2.85 -0.32
CA LYS A 105 -20.39 2.49 0.66
C LYS A 105 -19.76 2.07 2.00
N CYS A 106 -20.36 2.48 3.10
CA CYS A 106 -20.04 1.99 4.43
C CYS A 106 -20.35 0.49 4.53
N ASN A 107 -19.41 -0.29 5.06
CA ASN A 107 -19.60 -1.69 5.40
C ASN A 107 -19.75 -1.88 6.93
N SER A 108 -19.89 -3.13 7.36
CA SER A 108 -20.02 -3.49 8.78
C SER A 108 -18.82 -3.06 9.65
N LYS A 109 -17.65 -2.74 9.08
CA LYS A 109 -16.51 -2.19 9.84
C LYS A 109 -16.65 -0.70 10.16
N CYS A 110 -17.55 0.03 9.48
CA CYS A 110 -17.85 1.43 9.78
C CYS A 110 -18.88 1.56 10.91
N HIS A 111 -19.96 0.77 10.83
CA HIS A 111 -21.13 0.95 11.71
C HIS A 111 -21.63 -0.34 12.35
N SER A 112 -20.90 -1.45 12.32
CA SER A 112 -21.37 -2.76 12.82
C SER A 112 -22.79 -3.04 12.31
N SER A 113 -23.76 -3.24 13.22
CA SER A 113 -25.18 -3.46 12.90
C SER A 113 -26.03 -2.18 12.95
N MET A 114 -25.43 -1.00 13.14
CA MET A 114 -26.17 0.26 13.20
C MET A 114 -26.63 0.71 11.80
N PRO A 115 -27.82 1.34 11.71
CA PRO A 115 -28.30 1.90 10.46
C PRO A 115 -27.37 3.01 9.98
N CYS A 116 -27.12 3.04 8.68
CA CYS A 116 -26.29 4.04 8.04
C CYS A 116 -26.88 4.39 6.68
N ASP A 117 -27.01 5.68 6.39
CA ASP A 117 -27.58 6.17 5.13
C ASP A 117 -26.74 5.81 3.90
N ASN A 118 -25.50 5.36 4.10
CA ASN A 118 -24.58 5.00 3.04
C ASN A 118 -24.09 3.55 3.18
N LYS A 119 -24.90 2.66 3.76
CA LYS A 119 -24.54 1.24 3.92
C LYS A 119 -24.57 0.51 2.56
N HIS A 120 -23.74 -0.51 2.42
CA HIS A 120 -23.94 -1.55 1.40
C HIS A 120 -25.19 -2.37 1.78
N ASP A 121 -26.00 -2.74 0.80
CA ASP A 121 -27.13 -3.68 1.01
C ASP A 121 -26.59 -5.05 1.44
#